data_AF-A0A957F3P4-F1
#
_entry.id   AF-A0A957F3P4-F1
#
_cell.length_a   1.000
_cell.length_b   1.000
_cell.length_c   1.000
_cell.angle_alpha   90.00
_cell.angle_beta   90.00
_cell.angle_gamma   90.00
#
_symmetry.space_group_name_H-M   'P 1'
#
loop_
_entity.id
_entity.type
_entity.pdbx_description
1 polymer ?
#
loop_
_entity_poly.entity_id
_entity_poly.type
_entity_poly.pdbx_seq_one_letter_code
_entity_poly.pdbx_strand_id
1 'polypeptide(L)'
;LFMLADGEAAIGGLDRVQGQLTLTRTGEIVDPEKIYHILVNDFMYAGGDNYGVLAVYDPNAYNTSVDWRQPVIDWLLAQELSAERPLEAVIGNQ
;
A
#
# COMPACT_ATOMS: atom_id res chain seq x y z
N LEU A 1 10.17 16.22 12.85
CA LEU A 1 9.76 15.78 11.50
C LEU A 1 10.16 14.31 11.39
N PHE A 2 9.22 13.39 11.58
CA PHE A 2 9.48 11.97 11.38
C PHE A 2 9.29 11.71 9.88
N MET A 3 10.37 11.38 9.19
CA MET A 3 10.34 11.00 7.79
C MET A 3 10.05 9.50 7.75
N LEU A 4 8.88 9.12 7.26
CA LEU A 4 8.62 7.74 6.83
C LEU A 4 9.48 7.51 5.59
N ALA A 5 10.49 6.64 5.71
CA ALA A 5 11.42 6.13 4.69
C ALA A 5 11.84 7.07 3.54
N ASP A 6 13.14 7.16 3.30
CA ASP A 6 13.72 7.85 2.14
C ASP A 6 13.10 7.38 0.82
N GLY A 7 12.03 8.02 0.36
CA GLY A 7 11.51 8.03 -1.02
C GLY A 7 11.10 6.71 -1.69
N GLU A 8 11.32 5.54 -1.11
CA GLU A 8 11.22 4.24 -1.81
C GLU A 8 9.91 3.48 -1.56
N ALA A 9 9.01 4.02 -0.74
CA ALA A 9 7.73 3.38 -0.45
C ALA A 9 6.82 3.37 -1.70
N ALA A 10 6.44 2.19 -2.18
CA ALA A 10 5.25 2.07 -3.02
C ALA A 10 4.00 2.27 -2.16
N ILE A 11 3.23 3.32 -2.44
CA ILE A 11 1.98 3.65 -1.74
C ILE A 11 0.82 3.49 -2.72
N GLY A 12 -0.09 2.57 -2.42
CA GLY A 12 -1.37 2.44 -3.13
C GLY A 12 -2.48 3.24 -2.45
N GLY A 13 -3.49 3.64 -3.21
CA GLY A 13 -4.68 4.30 -2.67
C GLY A 13 -4.57 5.81 -2.45
N LEU A 14 -3.39 6.39 -2.74
CA LEU A 14 -3.11 7.82 -2.65
C LEU A 14 -2.42 8.31 -3.92
N ASP A 15 -2.86 9.46 -4.42
CA ASP A 15 -2.18 10.22 -5.46
C ASP A 15 -1.59 11.49 -4.86
N ARG A 16 -0.54 12.03 -5.49
CA ARG A 16 0.00 13.35 -5.16
C ARG A 16 -0.39 14.34 -6.25
N VAL A 17 -1.43 15.14 -6.00
CA VAL A 17 -1.96 16.15 -6.94
C VAL A 17 -1.62 17.54 -6.42
N GLN A 18 -0.86 18.32 -7.20
CA GLN A 18 -0.45 19.69 -6.85
C GLN A 18 0.17 19.82 -5.44
N GLY A 19 0.91 18.79 -5.01
CA GLY A 19 1.58 18.76 -3.70
C GLY A 19 0.71 18.28 -2.54
N GLN A 20 -0.59 18.03 -2.75
CA GLN A 20 -1.49 17.45 -1.76
C GLN A 20 -1.65 15.94 -1.97
N LEU A 21 -1.84 15.20 -0.88
CA LEU A 21 -2.21 13.79 -0.94
C LEU A 21 -3.73 13.70 -1.13
N THR A 22 -4.17 12.96 -2.14
CA THR A 22 -5.59 12.75 -2.45
C THR A 22 -5.91 11.25 -2.47
N LEU A 23 -7.05 10.86 -1.91
CA LEU A 23 -7.51 9.47 -1.93
C LEU A 23 -7.93 9.08 -3.35
N THR A 24 -7.32 8.05 -3.92
CA THR A 24 -7.62 7.65 -5.31
C THR A 24 -9.08 7.22 -5.51
N ARG A 25 -9.71 6.69 -4.45
CA ARG A 25 -11.11 6.21 -4.49
C ARG A 25 -12.13 7.35 -4.54
N THR A 26 -11.87 8.48 -3.88
CA THR A 26 -12.86 9.55 -3.70
C THR A 26 -12.45 10.88 -4.31
N GLY A 27 -11.16 11.08 -4.61
CA GLY A 27 -10.60 12.36 -5.01
C GLY A 27 -10.47 13.37 -3.87
N GLU A 28 -10.84 13.00 -2.64
CA GLU A 28 -10.75 13.89 -1.48
C GLU A 28 -9.30 14.05 -1.02
N ILE A 29 -8.96 15.26 -0.59
CA ILE A 29 -7.68 15.53 0.08
C ILE A 29 -7.66 14.76 1.41
N VAL A 30 -6.51 14.18 1.74
CA VAL A 30 -6.30 13.54 3.05
C VAL A 30 -6.50 14.55 4.17
N ASP A 31 -7.40 14.23 5.09
CA ASP A 31 -7.73 15.06 6.24
C ASP A 31 -6.84 14.65 7.43
N PRO A 32 -6.00 15.55 7.96
CA PRO A 32 -5.08 15.22 9.05
C PRO A 32 -5.79 14.87 10.36
N GLU A 33 -7.06 15.22 10.52
CA GLU A 33 -7.84 14.93 11.74
C GLU A 33 -8.60 13.58 11.64
N LYS A 34 -8.52 12.89 10.50
CA LYS A 34 -9.17 11.58 10.30
C LYS A 34 -8.22 10.41 10.55
N ILE A 35 -8.80 9.30 11.00
CA ILE A 35 -8.12 8.01 11.14
C ILE A 35 -8.29 7.22 9.85
N TYR A 36 -7.18 6.66 9.37
CA TYR A 36 -7.14 5.82 8.17
C TYR A 36 -6.62 4.43 8.54
N HIS A 37 -7.19 3.40 7.91
CA HIS A 37 -6.61 2.06 7.95
C HIS A 37 -5.62 1.92 6.81
N ILE A 38 -4.39 1.54 7.16
CA ILE A 38 -3.32 1.24 6.21
C ILE A 38 -3.03 -0.26 6.26
N LEU A 39 -2.80 -0.85 5.10
CA LEU A 39 -2.32 -2.22 4.98
C LEU A 39 -0.81 -2.17 4.73
N VAL A 40 -0.04 -2.83 5.59
CA VAL A 40 1.42 -2.95 5.48
C VAL A 40 1.84 -4.39 5.70
N ASN A 41 3.02 -4.76 5.23
CA ASN A 41 3.61 -6.05 5.59
C ASN A 41 4.19 -6.01 7.03
N ASP A 42 4.43 -7.19 7.59
CA ASP A 42 4.93 -7.38 8.94
C ASP A 42 6.36 -6.84 9.14
N PHE A 43 7.22 -6.94 8.12
CA PHE A 43 8.57 -6.38 8.14
C PHE A 43 8.56 -4.85 8.36
N MET A 44 7.72 -4.11 7.64
CA MET A 44 7.58 -2.66 7.82
C MET A 44 7.01 -2.33 9.20
N TYR A 45 5.98 -3.05 9.66
CA TYR A 45 5.39 -2.82 10.98
C TYR A 45 6.39 -3.09 12.13
N ALA A 46 7.26 -4.09 11.97
CA ALA A 46 8.35 -4.38 12.91
C ALA A 46 9.50 -3.35 12.87
N GLY A 47 9.44 -2.37 11.98
CA GLY A 47 10.39 -1.27 11.87
C GLY A 47 11.49 -1.45 10.83
N GLY A 48 11.37 -2.46 9.95
CA GLY A 48 12.20 -2.59 8.75
C GLY A 48 12.19 -1.29 7.93
N ASP A 49 13.30 -1.00 7.24
CA ASP A 49 13.49 0.19 6.40
C ASP A 49 13.05 1.53 7.03
N ASN A 50 13.25 1.67 8.34
CA ASN A 50 12.90 2.86 9.13
C ASN A 50 11.39 3.13 9.27
N TYR A 51 10.53 2.12 9.10
CA TYR A 51 9.08 2.23 9.30
C TYR A 51 8.62 2.06 10.75
N GLY A 52 9.53 2.07 11.73
CA GLY A 52 9.19 1.79 13.13
C GLY A 52 8.17 2.75 13.76
N VAL A 53 7.95 3.91 13.13
CA VAL A 53 6.92 4.86 13.55
C VAL A 53 5.49 4.31 13.42
N LEU A 54 5.25 3.32 12.55
CA LEU A 54 3.93 2.71 12.38
C LEU A 54 3.41 2.09 13.68
N ALA A 55 4.24 1.29 14.36
CA ALA A 55 3.91 0.69 15.64
C ALA A 55 3.84 1.70 16.81
N VAL A 56 4.39 2.91 16.62
CA VAL A 56 4.25 4.01 17.59
C VAL A 56 2.86 4.65 17.46
N TYR A 57 2.37 4.82 16.23
CA TYR A 57 1.04 5.40 15.98
C TYR A 57 -0.10 4.43 16.25
N ASP A 58 0.07 3.16 15.94
CA ASP A 58 -0.89 2.09 16.27
C ASP A 58 -0.16 0.89 16.89
N PRO A 59 -0.02 0.83 18.22
CA PRO A 59 0.66 -0.28 18.90
C PRO A 59 -0.16 -1.57 18.92
N ASN A 60 -1.46 -1.51 18.58
CA ASN A 60 -2.39 -2.63 18.65
C ASN A 60 -2.95 -2.98 17.25
N ALA A 61 -2.11 -2.85 16.21
CA ALA A 61 -2.51 -3.15 14.85
C ALA A 61 -3.01 -4.60 14.69
N TYR A 62 -3.95 -4.77 13.76
CA TYR A 62 -4.52 -6.08 13.45
C TYR A 62 -3.61 -6.89 12.53
N ASN A 63 -3.10 -8.02 13.02
CA ASN A 63 -2.38 -8.98 12.19
C ASN A 63 -3.38 -9.88 11.44
N THR A 64 -3.43 -9.73 10.11
CA THR A 64 -4.30 -10.53 9.24
C THR A 64 -3.94 -12.02 9.22
N SER A 65 -2.71 -12.36 9.63
CA SER A 65 -2.11 -13.70 9.51
C SER A 65 -2.01 -14.22 8.07
N VAL A 66 -2.19 -13.34 7.08
CA VAL A 66 -2.10 -13.65 5.66
C VAL A 66 -0.67 -13.40 5.18
N ASP A 67 -0.05 -14.38 4.54
CA ASP A 67 1.22 -14.17 3.83
C ASP A 67 1.01 -13.12 2.74
N TRP A 68 1.83 -12.07 2.74
CA TRP A 68 1.67 -10.93 1.85
C TRP A 68 1.68 -11.31 0.35
N ARG A 69 2.28 -12.46 0.00
CA ARG A 69 2.31 -12.96 -1.39
C ARG A 69 0.97 -13.54 -1.81
N GLN A 70 0.19 -14.08 -0.88
CA GLN A 70 -1.02 -14.82 -1.20
C GLN A 70 -2.05 -13.96 -1.96
N PRO A 71 -2.37 -12.72 -1.56
CA PRO A 71 -3.27 -11.86 -2.32
C PRO A 71 -2.78 -11.57 -3.76
N VAL A 72 -1.46 -11.45 -3.95
CA VAL A 72 -0.87 -11.24 -5.28
C VAL A 72 -1.01 -12.50 -6.14
N ILE A 73 -0.74 -13.68 -5.56
CA ILE A 73 -0.92 -14.97 -6.24
C ILE A 73 -2.38 -15.17 -6.63
N ASP A 74 -3.31 -14.97 -5.69
CA ASP A 74 -4.75 -15.14 -5.92
C ASP A 74 -5.23 -14.19 -7.03
N TRP A 75 -4.78 -12.94 -7.00
CA TRP A 75 -5.11 -11.97 -8.04
C TRP A 75 -4.56 -12.40 -9.41
N LEU A 76 -3.30 -12.86 -9.50
CA LEU A 76 -2.69 -13.33 -10.74
C LEU A 76 -3.42 -14.55 -11.31
N LEU A 77 -3.76 -15.53 -10.47
CA LEU A 77 -4.52 -16.72 -10.89
C LEU A 77 -5.91 -16.35 -11.42
N ALA A 78 -6.56 -15.34 -10.83
CA ALA A 78 -7.86 -14.86 -11.27
C ALA A 78 -7.82 -14.10 -12.62
N GLN A 79 -6.65 -13.69 -13.12
CA GLN A 79 -6.54 -12.98 -14.40
C GLN A 79 -6.61 -13.90 -15.63
N GLU A 80 -6.51 -15.23 -15.45
CA GLU A 80 -6.51 -16.22 -16.54
C GLU A 80 -5.49 -15.86 -17.64
N LEU A 81 -4.25 -15.58 -17.23
CA LEU A 81 -3.18 -15.14 -18.13
C LEU A 81 -2.84 -16.22 -19.16
N SER A 82 -2.53 -15.79 -20.39
CA SER A 82 -2.06 -16.65 -21.48
C SER A 82 -1.03 -15.91 -22.35
N ALA A 83 -0.47 -16.59 -23.36
CA ALA A 83 0.40 -15.93 -24.33
C ALA A 83 -0.35 -14.83 -25.12
N GLU A 84 -1.65 -15.03 -25.37
CA GLU A 84 -2.54 -14.08 -26.05
C GLU A 84 -3.08 -12.98 -25.11
N ARG A 85 -3.01 -13.20 -23.79
CA ARG A 85 -3.41 -12.24 -22.75
C ARG A 85 -2.34 -12.16 -21.66
N PRO A 86 -1.21 -11.47 -21.92
CA PRO A 86 -0.10 -11.40 -20.99
C PRO A 86 -0.40 -10.46 -19.81
N LEU A 87 0.49 -10.43 -18.82
CA LEU A 87 0.31 -9.64 -17.59
C LEU A 87 0.12 -8.14 -17.88
N GLU A 88 0.86 -7.60 -18.84
CA GLU A 88 0.82 -6.19 -19.24
C GLU A 88 -0.58 -5.78 -19.71
N ALA A 89 -1.35 -6.72 -20.28
CA ALA A 89 -2.72 -6.46 -20.72
C ALA A 89 -3.71 -6.25 -19.55
N VAL A 90 -3.37 -6.66 -18.32
CA VAL A 90 -4.21 -6.48 -17.13
C VAL A 90 -3.68 -5.44 -16.14
N ILE A 91 -2.37 -5.21 -16.05
CA ILE A 91 -1.81 -4.17 -15.15
C ILE A 91 -1.68 -2.80 -15.82
N GLY A 92 -1.80 -2.72 -17.16
CA GLY A 92 -1.54 -1.50 -17.93
C GLY A 92 -0.05 -1.13 -18.00
N ASN A 93 0.27 -0.04 -18.70
CA ASN A 93 1.61 0.55 -18.61
C ASN A 93 1.68 1.38 -17.32
N GLN A 94 2.54 0.97 -16.39
CA GLN A 94 2.87 1.74 -15.19
C GLN A 94 3.96 2.77 -15.46
#